data_AF-A0A2H3BB43-F1
#
_entry.id   AF-A0A2H3BB43-F1
#
_cell.length_a   1.000
_cell.length_b   1.000
_cell.length_c   1.000
_cell.angle_alpha   90.00
_cell.angle_beta   90.00
_cell.angle_gamma   90.00
#
_symmetry.space_group_name_H-M   'P 1'
#
loop_
_entity.id
_entity.type
_entity.pdbx_description
1 polymer ?
#
loop_
_entity_poly.entity_id
_entity_poly.type
_entity_poly.pdbx_seq_one_letter_code
_entity_poly.pdbx_strand_id
1 'polypeptide(L)'
;MLAAAEGLVIIGYEGVPSLNNYTLNLPNLLSLTIRDHVPLRRIDLPRHIHTLNLVLRRDDFAAAMNSLPGMHGLRNFTIEARGVWNVNGNLNVCLSTVTSFTCRNLHPSRENSSFFLRCIQVPSLTHLTIVGGSLQLDAIKALLERSNPPLKNLEIITNVNTDTVNLSKFVTILQVVPDLTTLAIHEQRSGVLITASLLRELTFDGHNIPLLPKLEHLELVSGTPWTDVEGAIMQLIRSRHGGSTSYRGRRTDTPLKSVTLNWPVLCTKPVFQEMRSTGLRIWEILPAQRIIR
;
A
#
# COMPACT_ATOMS: atom_id res chain seq x y z
N MET A 1 -26.91 -16.18 24.85
CA MET A 1 -25.48 -16.56 24.77
C MET A 1 -25.05 -16.28 23.33
N LEU A 2 -24.53 -15.08 23.05
CA LEU A 2 -23.99 -14.77 21.72
C LEU A 2 -22.77 -15.68 21.51
N ALA A 3 -22.79 -16.46 20.43
CA ALA A 3 -21.64 -17.26 20.01
C ALA A 3 -20.38 -16.38 20.00
N ALA A 4 -19.23 -16.96 20.33
CA ALA A 4 -17.94 -16.29 20.31
C ALA A 4 -17.69 -15.66 18.94
N ALA A 5 -18.09 -14.40 18.77
CA ALA A 5 -17.93 -13.69 17.53
C ALA A 5 -16.45 -13.33 17.42
N GLU A 6 -15.71 -14.07 16.59
CA GLU A 6 -14.31 -13.77 16.27
C GLU A 6 -14.19 -12.46 15.47
N GLY A 7 -15.29 -11.98 14.87
CA GLY A 7 -15.39 -10.73 14.13
C GLY A 7 -16.61 -9.90 14.53
N LEU A 8 -16.43 -8.58 14.59
CA LEU A 8 -17.51 -7.60 14.83
C LEU A 8 -17.40 -6.44 13.84
N VAL A 9 -18.55 -6.02 13.31
CA VAL A 9 -18.68 -4.80 12.51
C VAL A 9 -19.62 -3.84 13.25
N ILE A 10 -19.15 -2.62 13.50
CA ILE A 10 -19.93 -1.53 14.08
C ILE A 10 -20.08 -0.43 13.04
N ILE A 11 -21.31 0.00 12.80
CA ILE A 11 -21.66 1.03 11.82
C ILE A 11 -22.41 2.14 12.55
N GLY A 12 -21.92 3.37 12.41
CA GLY A 12 -22.52 4.56 13.02
C GLY A 12 -23.39 5.30 12.03
N TYR A 13 -24.56 5.76 12.48
CA TYR A 13 -25.52 6.52 11.69
C TYR A 13 -25.50 7.99 12.12
N GLU A 14 -25.58 8.90 11.13
CA GLU A 14 -25.63 10.33 11.36
C GLU A 14 -26.89 10.71 12.16
N GLY A 15 -26.77 11.71 13.05
CA GLY A 15 -27.90 12.21 13.84
C GLY A 15 -28.30 11.35 15.04
N VAL A 16 -27.54 10.31 15.39
CA VAL A 16 -27.73 9.54 16.64
C VAL A 16 -26.86 10.14 17.74
N PRO A 17 -27.40 10.98 18.64
CA PRO A 17 -26.66 11.41 19.82
C PRO A 17 -26.48 10.20 20.74
N SER A 18 -25.29 9.61 20.74
CA SER A 18 -24.92 8.77 21.88
C SER A 18 -24.66 9.71 23.05
N LEU A 19 -25.23 9.41 24.23
CA LEU A 19 -24.97 10.16 25.47
C LEU A 19 -24.07 9.37 26.44
N ASN A 20 -23.90 8.07 26.21
CA ASN A 20 -23.21 7.15 27.12
C ASN A 20 -21.87 6.68 26.56
N ASN A 21 -20.97 6.31 27.47
CA ASN A 21 -19.75 5.56 27.14
C ASN A 21 -20.09 4.06 27.03
N TYR A 22 -19.48 3.37 26.07
CA TYR A 22 -19.67 1.95 25.83
C TYR A 22 -18.35 1.19 25.97
N THR A 23 -18.39 0.08 26.69
CA THR A 23 -17.26 -0.86 26.76
C THR A 23 -17.62 -2.12 26.00
N LEU A 24 -16.80 -2.47 25.00
CA LEU A 24 -16.96 -3.69 24.23
C LEU A 24 -16.28 -4.86 24.94
N ASN A 25 -16.98 -5.50 25.89
CA ASN A 25 -16.46 -6.68 26.58
C ASN A 25 -16.69 -7.96 25.75
N LEU A 26 -15.80 -8.20 24.78
CA LEU A 26 -15.85 -9.34 23.87
C LEU A 26 -14.50 -10.08 23.90
N PRO A 27 -14.27 -10.97 24.89
CA PRO A 27 -12.94 -11.57 25.15
C PRO A 27 -12.43 -12.47 24.01
N ASN A 28 -13.32 -13.00 23.17
CA ASN A 28 -12.97 -13.85 22.03
C ASN A 28 -12.88 -13.07 20.70
N LEU A 29 -13.07 -11.75 20.71
CA LEU A 29 -13.02 -10.95 19.49
C LEU A 29 -11.59 -10.86 18.95
N LEU A 30 -11.39 -11.26 17.70
CA LEU A 30 -10.09 -11.20 17.01
C LEU A 30 -10.06 -10.13 15.92
N SER A 31 -11.20 -9.77 15.35
CA SER A 31 -11.33 -8.81 14.27
C SER A 31 -12.41 -7.77 14.57
N LEU A 32 -12.06 -6.50 14.45
CA LEU A 32 -12.99 -5.38 14.66
C LEU A 32 -12.97 -4.46 13.45
N THR A 33 -14.16 -4.18 12.92
CA THR A 33 -14.35 -3.18 11.87
C THR A 33 -15.30 -2.10 12.37
N ILE A 34 -14.88 -0.84 12.30
CA ILE A 34 -15.69 0.32 12.68
C ILE A 34 -15.84 1.22 11.46
N ARG A 35 -17.07 1.65 11.16
CA ARG A 35 -17.39 2.46 9.97
C ARG A 35 -18.31 3.62 10.29
N ASP A 36 -18.08 4.72 9.58
CA ASP A 36 -18.94 5.91 9.55
C ASP A 36 -19.01 6.64 10.92
N HIS A 37 -20.19 7.08 11.36
CA HIS A 37 -20.35 8.05 12.46
C HIS A 37 -20.28 7.41 13.86
N VAL A 38 -19.38 6.45 14.06
CA VAL A 38 -19.20 5.80 15.36
C VAL A 38 -18.38 6.72 16.28
N PRO A 39 -18.91 7.18 17.42
CA PRO A 39 -18.24 8.14 18.30
C PRO A 39 -17.10 7.48 19.09
N LEU A 40 -15.93 7.35 18.46
CA LEU A 40 -14.79 6.59 19.01
C LEU A 40 -14.28 7.14 20.34
N ARG A 41 -14.50 8.42 20.63
CA ARG A 41 -14.15 9.04 21.93
C ARG A 41 -14.87 8.40 23.13
N ARG A 42 -15.93 7.63 22.87
CA ARG A 42 -16.82 7.05 23.88
C ARG A 42 -16.82 5.53 23.89
N ILE A 43 -15.95 4.91 23.10
CA ILE A 43 -15.87 3.45 22.98
C ILE A 43 -14.48 3.00 23.41
N ASP A 44 -14.42 2.18 24.46
CA ASP A 44 -13.19 1.48 24.82
C ASP A 44 -13.00 0.30 23.87
N LEU A 45 -12.00 0.41 22.99
CA LEU A 45 -11.71 -0.64 22.02
C LEU A 45 -11.03 -1.85 22.72
N PRO A 46 -11.40 -3.08 22.33
CA PRO A 46 -10.76 -4.28 22.86
C PRO A 46 -9.29 -4.34 22.44
N ARG A 47 -8.41 -4.61 23.41
CA ARG A 47 -6.94 -4.56 23.23
C ARG A 47 -6.32 -5.85 22.70
N HIS A 48 -7.05 -6.97 22.76
CA HIS A 48 -6.59 -8.30 22.37
C HIS A 48 -6.89 -8.66 20.90
N ILE A 49 -7.43 -7.73 20.12
CA ILE A 49 -7.74 -7.96 18.70
C ILE A 49 -6.47 -8.07 17.85
N HIS A 50 -6.56 -8.85 16.77
CA HIS A 50 -5.49 -9.05 15.78
C HIS A 50 -5.70 -8.22 14.52
N THR A 51 -6.94 -7.89 14.20
CA THR A 51 -7.30 -7.11 13.01
C THR A 51 -8.19 -5.94 13.40
N LEU A 52 -7.80 -4.74 12.98
CA LEU A 52 -8.58 -3.53 13.17
C LEU A 52 -8.75 -2.80 11.84
N ASN A 53 -10.00 -2.60 11.43
CA ASN A 53 -10.35 -1.82 10.25
C ASN A 53 -11.16 -0.58 10.66
N LEU A 54 -10.64 0.60 10.38
CA LEU A 54 -11.27 1.87 10.71
C LEU A 54 -11.63 2.63 9.44
N VAL A 55 -12.93 2.89 9.23
CA VAL A 55 -13.42 3.77 8.17
C VAL A 55 -13.99 5.02 8.83
N LEU A 56 -13.14 6.04 8.95
CA LEU A 56 -13.37 7.24 9.74
C LEU A 56 -13.94 8.37 8.89
N ARG A 57 -14.86 9.13 9.49
CA ARG A 57 -15.28 10.47 9.04
C ARG A 57 -14.47 11.54 9.81
N ARG A 58 -14.68 12.82 9.48
CA ARG A 58 -13.79 13.95 9.85
C ARG A 58 -13.36 14.01 11.32
N ASP A 59 -14.24 13.72 12.28
CA ASP A 59 -14.06 14.13 13.69
C ASP A 59 -13.54 13.04 14.64
N ASP A 60 -13.52 11.78 14.19
CA ASP A 60 -13.16 10.61 15.01
C ASP A 60 -11.69 10.19 14.86
N PHE A 61 -10.92 10.91 14.04
CA PHE A 61 -9.55 10.55 13.73
C PHE A 61 -8.62 10.53 14.96
N ALA A 62 -8.56 11.64 15.71
CA ALA A 62 -7.69 11.73 16.88
C ALA A 62 -8.08 10.70 17.97
N ALA A 63 -9.38 10.45 18.11
CA ALA A 63 -9.92 9.47 19.05
C ALA A 63 -9.48 8.04 18.68
N ALA A 64 -9.61 7.69 17.40
CA ALA A 64 -9.07 6.44 16.87
C ALA A 64 -7.60 6.28 17.22
N MET A 65 -6.78 7.31 16.99
CA MET A 65 -5.34 7.21 17.22
C MET A 65 -4.96 7.07 18.69
N ASN A 66 -5.69 7.72 19.60
CA ASN A 66 -5.51 7.55 21.04
C ASN A 66 -5.88 6.15 21.55
N SER A 67 -6.70 5.40 20.80
CA SER A 67 -7.12 4.05 21.18
C SER A 67 -6.15 2.95 20.71
N LEU A 68 -5.22 3.27 19.81
CA LEU A 68 -4.25 2.29 19.27
C LEU A 68 -3.15 1.90 20.27
N PRO A 69 -2.58 2.81 21.09
CA PRO A 69 -1.63 2.44 22.13
C PRO A 69 -2.22 1.36 23.07
N GLY A 70 -1.49 0.26 23.23
CA GLY A 70 -1.91 -0.87 24.08
C GLY A 70 -2.59 -2.02 23.35
N MET A 71 -2.82 -1.93 22.04
CA MET A 71 -3.26 -3.05 21.21
C MET A 71 -2.09 -3.98 20.84
N HIS A 72 -1.52 -4.67 21.83
CA HIS A 72 -0.30 -5.47 21.65
C HIS A 72 -0.49 -6.67 20.70
N GLY A 73 -1.72 -7.16 20.53
CA GLY A 73 -2.03 -8.27 19.62
C GLY A 73 -2.22 -7.87 18.15
N LEU A 74 -2.24 -6.57 17.84
CA LEU A 74 -2.66 -6.07 16.53
C LEU A 74 -1.64 -6.40 15.44
N ARG A 75 -2.03 -7.17 14.43
CA ARG A 75 -1.18 -7.58 13.30
C ARG A 75 -1.57 -6.92 11.99
N ASN A 76 -2.88 -6.73 11.78
CA ASN A 76 -3.44 -6.16 10.57
C ASN A 76 -4.17 -4.87 10.93
N PHE A 77 -3.75 -3.76 10.33
CA PHE A 77 -4.38 -2.48 10.53
C PHE A 77 -4.81 -1.89 9.19
N THR A 78 -6.08 -1.51 9.09
CA THR A 78 -6.60 -0.75 7.95
C THR A 78 -7.17 0.56 8.45
N ILE A 79 -6.81 1.65 7.79
CA ILE A 79 -7.41 2.95 8.02
C ILE A 79 -7.88 3.56 6.70
N GLU A 80 -9.14 3.98 6.68
CA GLU A 80 -9.75 4.78 5.62
C GLU A 80 -10.25 6.08 6.24
N ALA A 81 -9.76 7.23 5.76
CA ALA A 81 -10.22 8.54 6.26
C ALA A 81 -10.98 9.28 5.16
N ARG A 82 -12.29 9.43 5.30
CA ARG A 82 -13.15 10.09 4.31
C ARG A 82 -13.32 11.58 4.64
N GLY A 83 -12.89 12.43 3.71
CA GLY A 83 -12.99 13.88 3.82
C GLY A 83 -11.75 14.52 4.45
N VAL A 84 -11.82 15.84 4.68
CA VAL A 84 -10.75 16.64 5.29
C VAL A 84 -10.80 16.54 6.82
N TRP A 85 -9.68 16.21 7.45
CA TRP A 85 -9.55 16.04 8.89
C TRP A 85 -8.39 16.91 9.39
N ASN A 86 -8.57 17.49 10.58
CA ASN A 86 -7.55 18.27 11.27
C ASN A 86 -7.04 17.47 12.45
N VAL A 87 -5.75 17.16 12.45
CA VAL A 87 -5.07 16.62 13.63
C VAL A 87 -4.36 17.76 14.32
N ASN A 88 -4.87 18.16 15.49
CA ASN A 88 -4.17 19.08 16.37
C ASN A 88 -3.48 18.24 17.46
N GLY A 89 -2.15 18.32 17.56
CA GLY A 89 -1.37 17.79 18.70
C GLY A 89 -0.28 16.77 18.35
N ASN A 90 0.69 16.61 19.26
CA ASN A 90 1.78 15.64 19.15
C ASN A 90 1.30 14.22 19.46
N LEU A 91 0.68 13.56 18.49
CA LEU A 91 0.39 12.14 18.54
C LEU A 91 1.61 11.36 18.05
N ASN A 92 2.16 10.46 18.85
CA ASN A 92 3.16 9.50 18.40
C ASN A 92 2.65 8.10 18.72
N VAL A 93 2.28 7.34 17.69
CA VAL A 93 1.69 6.01 17.84
C VAL A 93 2.70 4.99 17.33
N CYS A 94 3.10 4.05 18.19
CA CYS A 94 3.97 2.93 17.80
C CYS A 94 3.15 1.64 17.75
N LEU A 95 3.03 1.06 16.56
CA LEU A 95 2.33 -0.19 16.29
C LEU A 95 3.37 -1.30 16.08
N SER A 96 4.01 -1.71 17.17
CA SER A 96 5.18 -2.60 17.10
C SER A 96 4.88 -4.02 16.62
N THR A 97 3.64 -4.49 16.70
CA THR A 97 3.25 -5.84 16.30
C THR A 97 2.52 -5.91 14.96
N VAL A 98 2.25 -4.74 14.35
CA VAL A 98 1.57 -4.67 13.06
C VAL A 98 2.53 -5.06 11.95
N THR A 99 2.15 -6.10 11.21
CA THR A 99 2.89 -6.65 10.07
C THR A 99 2.26 -6.26 8.73
N SER A 100 0.96 -5.93 8.73
CA SER A 100 0.23 -5.50 7.55
C SER A 100 -0.51 -4.19 7.83
N PHE A 101 -0.23 -3.16 7.03
CA PHE A 101 -0.85 -1.85 7.15
C PHE A 101 -1.46 -1.42 5.81
N THR A 102 -2.76 -1.13 5.82
CA THR A 102 -3.49 -0.61 4.66
C THR A 102 -3.97 0.82 4.92
N CYS A 103 -3.57 1.75 4.07
CA CYS A 103 -4.03 3.14 4.08
C CYS A 103 -4.96 3.39 2.89
N ARG A 104 -6.20 3.83 3.13
CA ARG A 104 -7.20 4.10 2.09
C ARG A 104 -7.66 5.56 2.13
N ASN A 105 -7.74 6.19 0.96
CA ASN A 105 -8.36 7.50 0.73
C ASN A 105 -7.96 8.62 1.71
N LEU A 106 -6.74 8.59 2.24
CA LEU A 106 -6.27 9.63 3.16
C LEU A 106 -6.26 10.98 2.40
N HIS A 107 -7.22 11.85 2.68
CA HIS A 107 -7.31 13.20 2.07
C HIS A 107 -7.30 14.30 3.14
N PRO A 108 -6.16 14.54 3.78
CA PRO A 108 -6.01 15.64 4.74
C PRO A 108 -6.18 16.99 4.04
N SER A 109 -6.46 18.04 4.82
CA SER A 109 -6.47 19.41 4.32
C SER A 109 -5.10 19.74 3.70
N ARG A 110 -5.07 20.66 2.71
CA ARG A 110 -3.82 21.12 2.08
C ARG A 110 -2.76 21.53 3.10
N GLU A 111 -3.16 22.04 4.26
CA GLU A 111 -2.26 22.52 5.32
C GLU A 111 -1.77 21.43 6.30
N ASN A 112 -2.49 20.30 6.46
CA ASN A 112 -2.13 19.23 7.41
C ASN A 112 -1.77 17.90 6.72
N SER A 113 -1.40 17.97 5.44
CA SER A 113 -1.46 16.82 4.54
C SER A 113 -0.48 15.66 4.77
N SER A 114 0.44 15.84 5.70
CA SER A 114 1.51 14.89 5.97
C SER A 114 1.59 14.46 7.43
N PHE A 115 0.75 15.01 8.32
CA PHE A 115 0.96 14.88 9.76
C PHE A 115 0.77 13.44 10.27
N PHE A 116 -0.20 12.70 9.74
CA PHE A 116 -0.54 11.41 10.32
C PHE A 116 0.44 10.27 10.09
N LEU A 117 0.80 9.99 8.83
CA LEU A 117 1.78 8.95 8.54
C LEU A 117 3.14 9.33 9.14
N ARG A 118 3.40 10.62 9.32
CA ARG A 118 4.54 11.13 10.08
C ARG A 118 4.45 10.87 11.58
N CYS A 119 3.27 10.57 12.14
CA CYS A 119 3.02 10.35 13.57
C CYS A 119 2.92 8.87 13.95
N ILE A 120 2.86 7.96 12.99
CA ILE A 120 2.88 6.52 13.25
C ILE A 120 4.28 5.95 13.02
N GLN A 121 4.66 4.98 13.85
CA GLN A 121 5.76 4.06 13.64
C GLN A 121 5.23 2.62 13.58
N VAL A 122 5.65 1.85 12.58
CA VAL A 122 5.26 0.46 12.38
C VAL A 122 6.51 -0.40 12.13
N PRO A 123 7.37 -0.62 13.15
CA PRO A 123 8.70 -1.19 12.95
C PRO A 123 8.70 -2.65 12.47
N SER A 124 7.62 -3.41 12.67
CA SER A 124 7.49 -4.79 12.19
C SER A 124 6.72 -4.92 10.88
N LEU A 125 6.48 -3.80 10.18
CA LEU A 125 5.74 -3.77 8.93
C LEU A 125 6.45 -4.60 7.85
N THR A 126 5.74 -5.57 7.28
CA THR A 126 6.21 -6.38 6.16
C THR A 126 5.38 -6.15 4.90
N HIS A 127 4.13 -5.69 5.05
CA HIS A 127 3.18 -5.45 3.96
C HIS A 127 2.54 -4.07 4.10
N LEU A 128 2.72 -3.21 3.09
CA LEU A 128 2.10 -1.89 3.01
C LEU A 128 1.23 -1.81 1.76
N THR A 129 -0.06 -1.52 1.94
CA THR A 129 -0.99 -1.27 0.83
C THR A 129 -1.51 0.16 0.92
N ILE A 130 -1.35 0.92 -0.16
CA ILE A 130 -1.82 2.30 -0.29
C ILE A 130 -2.93 2.34 -1.35
N VAL A 131 -4.12 2.81 -0.99
CA VAL A 131 -5.27 2.91 -1.89
C VAL A 131 -5.81 4.33 -1.93
N GLY A 132 -6.02 4.89 -3.12
CA GLY A 132 -6.83 6.12 -3.28
C GLY A 132 -6.28 7.16 -4.27
N GLY A 133 -7.00 8.27 -4.36
CA GLY A 133 -6.83 9.30 -5.40
C GLY A 133 -5.84 10.42 -5.13
N SER A 134 -5.10 10.40 -4.01
CA SER A 134 -3.96 11.29 -3.75
C SER A 134 -2.86 10.49 -3.06
N LEU A 135 -1.78 10.23 -3.80
CA LEU A 135 -0.62 9.53 -3.27
C LEU A 135 0.21 10.52 -2.46
N GLN A 136 0.07 10.49 -1.14
CA GLN A 136 0.83 11.32 -0.21
C GLN A 136 2.27 10.82 -0.09
N LEU A 137 3.06 10.94 -1.16
CA LEU A 137 4.39 10.35 -1.26
C LEU A 137 5.30 10.77 -0.09
N ASP A 138 5.29 12.05 0.28
CA ASP A 138 6.12 12.55 1.39
C ASP A 138 5.71 11.96 2.75
N ALA A 139 4.43 11.63 2.93
CA ALA A 139 3.91 11.04 4.16
C ALA A 139 4.24 9.55 4.24
N ILE A 140 4.14 8.83 3.12
CA ILE A 140 4.56 7.42 2.99
C ILE A 140 6.06 7.30 3.23
N LYS A 141 6.87 8.16 2.62
CA LYS A 141 8.31 8.18 2.84
C LYS A 141 8.65 8.34 4.32
N ALA A 142 8.05 9.33 4.97
CA ALA A 142 8.30 9.59 6.38
C ALA A 142 7.88 8.43 7.29
N LEU A 143 6.76 7.76 7.00
CA LEU A 143 6.36 6.52 7.71
C LEU A 143 7.46 5.47 7.63
N LEU A 144 7.97 5.20 6.43
CA LEU A 144 8.99 4.18 6.20
C LEU A 144 10.32 4.54 6.84
N GLU A 145 10.77 5.79 6.70
CA GLU A 145 12.02 6.27 7.33
C GLU A 145 11.95 6.20 8.86
N ARG A 146 10.84 6.63 9.46
CA ARG A 146 10.66 6.59 10.93
C ARG A 146 10.49 5.18 11.47
N SER A 147 9.92 4.27 10.68
CA SER A 147 9.66 2.89 11.10
C SER A 147 10.84 1.97 10.85
N ASN A 148 11.70 2.30 9.87
CA ASN A 148 12.75 1.44 9.32
C ASN A 148 12.32 -0.05 9.21
N PRO A 149 11.19 -0.33 8.53
CA PRO A 149 10.56 -1.63 8.62
C PRO A 149 11.26 -2.66 7.72
N PRO A 150 11.18 -3.96 8.04
CA PRO A 150 11.60 -5.04 7.15
C PRO A 150 10.58 -5.26 6.01
N LEU A 151 10.21 -4.19 5.30
CA LEU A 151 9.16 -4.20 4.30
C LEU A 151 9.51 -5.15 3.15
N LYS A 152 8.60 -6.06 2.84
CA LYS A 152 8.74 -7.04 1.74
C LYS A 152 7.77 -6.76 0.60
N ASN A 153 6.57 -6.30 0.92
CA ASN A 153 5.50 -6.12 -0.04
C ASN A 153 4.97 -4.68 0.01
N LEU A 154 5.00 -4.00 -1.13
CA LEU A 154 4.43 -2.67 -1.31
C LEU A 154 3.43 -2.72 -2.47
N GLU A 155 2.19 -2.37 -2.17
CA GLU A 155 1.11 -2.29 -3.14
C GLU A 155 0.53 -0.88 -3.18
N ILE A 156 0.39 -0.34 -4.39
CA ILE A 156 -0.17 0.99 -4.64
C ILE A 156 -1.33 0.85 -5.61
N ILE A 157 -2.53 1.20 -5.15
CA ILE A 157 -3.76 1.19 -5.92
C ILE A 157 -4.26 2.64 -6.02
N THR A 158 -4.11 3.24 -7.19
CA THR A 158 -4.42 4.66 -7.40
C THR A 158 -5.45 4.84 -8.51
N ASN A 159 -6.31 5.83 -8.34
CA ASN A 159 -7.21 6.33 -9.38
C ASN A 159 -6.98 7.81 -9.69
N VAL A 160 -5.82 8.35 -9.26
CA VAL A 160 -5.42 9.76 -9.40
C VAL A 160 -5.58 10.19 -10.86
N ASN A 161 -6.39 11.23 -11.12
CA ASN A 161 -6.60 11.80 -12.45
C ASN A 161 -5.70 13.02 -12.73
N THR A 162 -4.74 13.33 -11.83
CA THR A 162 -3.97 14.58 -11.89
C THR A 162 -2.55 14.36 -12.39
N ASP A 163 -2.12 15.25 -13.29
CA ASP A 163 -0.86 15.27 -14.05
C ASP A 163 0.46 15.34 -13.25
N THR A 164 0.46 15.18 -11.92
CA THR A 164 1.67 15.44 -11.12
C THR A 164 1.85 14.49 -9.94
N VAL A 165 1.86 13.18 -10.20
CA VAL A 165 2.62 12.30 -9.30
C VAL A 165 4.09 12.56 -9.57
N ASN A 166 4.80 13.12 -8.60
CA ASN A 166 6.22 13.39 -8.74
C ASN A 166 6.99 12.06 -8.70
N LEU A 167 7.40 11.58 -9.87
CA LEU A 167 8.13 10.32 -10.01
C LEU A 167 9.43 10.30 -9.19
N SER A 168 10.17 11.41 -9.10
CA SER A 168 11.40 11.42 -8.32
C SER A 168 11.12 11.24 -6.83
N LYS A 169 10.04 11.82 -6.31
CA LYS A 169 9.57 11.53 -4.93
C LYS A 169 9.22 10.06 -4.76
N PHE A 170 8.56 9.45 -5.73
CA PHE A 170 8.22 8.02 -5.66
C PHE A 170 9.47 7.13 -5.65
N VAL A 171 10.48 7.44 -6.49
CA VAL A 171 11.78 6.75 -6.47
C VAL A 171 12.43 6.86 -5.08
N THR A 172 12.37 8.04 -4.43
CA THR A 172 12.93 8.18 -3.09
C THR A 172 12.23 7.34 -2.01
N ILE A 173 10.97 6.96 -2.21
CA ILE A 173 10.29 5.99 -1.33
C ILE A 173 10.92 4.61 -1.52
N LEU A 174 11.10 4.18 -2.76
CA LEU A 174 11.67 2.87 -3.07
C LEU A 174 13.13 2.73 -2.58
N GLN A 175 13.88 3.84 -2.54
CA GLN A 175 15.23 3.88 -1.96
C GLN A 175 15.26 3.61 -0.45
N VAL A 176 14.19 3.92 0.29
CA VAL A 176 14.10 3.66 1.74
C VAL A 176 13.83 2.18 2.03
N VAL A 177 13.34 1.42 1.05
CA VAL A 177 12.97 0.00 1.21
C VAL A 177 13.72 -0.90 0.21
N PRO A 178 15.07 -0.95 0.26
CA PRO A 178 15.87 -1.68 -0.73
C PRO A 178 15.64 -3.20 -0.73
N ASP A 179 15.14 -3.75 0.39
CA ASP A 179 14.89 -5.17 0.59
C ASP A 179 13.49 -5.64 0.15
N LEU A 180 12.76 -4.78 -0.57
CA LEU A 180 11.44 -5.11 -1.11
C LEU A 180 11.53 -6.28 -2.09
N THR A 181 10.67 -7.28 -1.91
CA THR A 181 10.58 -8.47 -2.76
C THR A 181 9.42 -8.39 -3.75
N THR A 182 8.35 -7.67 -3.38
CA THR A 182 7.15 -7.51 -4.20
C THR A 182 6.77 -6.05 -4.33
N LEU A 183 6.62 -5.59 -5.57
CA LEU A 183 6.08 -4.27 -5.91
C LEU A 183 4.85 -4.45 -6.80
N ALA A 184 3.71 -3.92 -6.37
CA ALA A 184 2.48 -3.88 -7.15
C ALA A 184 2.02 -2.44 -7.34
N ILE A 185 1.78 -2.04 -8.58
CA ILE A 185 1.29 -0.71 -8.96
C ILE A 185 0.07 -0.87 -9.85
N HIS A 186 -1.10 -0.50 -9.31
CA HIS A 186 -2.38 -0.54 -10.00
C HIS A 186 -2.89 0.88 -10.19
N GLU A 187 -2.83 1.38 -11.42
CA GLU A 187 -3.38 2.68 -11.79
C GLU A 187 -4.71 2.48 -12.52
N GLN A 188 -5.83 2.92 -11.96
CA GLN A 188 -7.16 2.61 -12.52
C GLN A 188 -7.60 3.59 -13.61
N ARG A 189 -7.05 4.81 -13.66
CA ARG A 189 -7.52 5.89 -14.55
C ARG A 189 -6.43 6.68 -15.27
N SER A 190 -5.17 6.51 -14.90
CA SER A 190 -4.04 7.27 -15.45
C SER A 190 -2.78 6.39 -15.51
N GLY A 191 -1.77 6.81 -16.26
CA GLY A 191 -0.48 6.11 -16.38
C GLY A 191 0.68 6.96 -15.84
N VAL A 192 0.54 7.50 -14.62
CA VAL A 192 1.45 8.53 -14.09
C VAL A 192 2.63 7.90 -13.32
N LEU A 193 2.43 6.75 -12.69
CA LEU A 193 3.49 6.00 -12.02
C LEU A 193 4.16 5.02 -12.98
N ILE A 194 3.37 4.25 -13.74
CA ILE A 194 3.87 3.24 -14.67
C ILE A 194 4.40 3.96 -15.92
N THR A 195 5.65 4.41 -15.83
CA THR A 195 6.34 5.17 -16.87
C THR A 195 7.64 4.49 -17.28
N ALA A 196 8.13 4.78 -18.50
CA ALA A 196 9.41 4.26 -18.97
C ALA A 196 10.57 4.67 -18.04
N SER A 197 10.49 5.87 -17.46
CA SER A 197 11.46 6.36 -16.49
C SER A 197 11.49 5.51 -15.23
N LEU A 198 10.34 5.21 -14.61
CA LEU A 198 10.29 4.30 -13.45
C LEU A 198 10.88 2.92 -13.77
N LEU A 199 10.53 2.37 -14.94
CA LEU A 199 10.99 1.04 -15.36
C LEU A 199 12.50 1.01 -15.59
N ARG A 200 13.09 2.10 -16.11
CA ARG A 200 14.55 2.25 -16.24
C ARG A 200 15.24 2.32 -14.89
N GLU A 201 14.68 3.03 -13.92
CA GLU A 201 15.21 3.07 -12.54
C GLU A 201 15.26 1.67 -11.91
N LEU A 202 14.27 0.81 -12.24
CA LEU A 202 14.23 -0.58 -11.79
C LEU A 202 15.16 -1.49 -12.61
N THR A 203 15.72 -1.07 -13.74
CA THR A 203 16.54 -1.93 -14.61
C THR A 203 17.95 -2.14 -14.01
N PHE A 204 18.54 -3.31 -14.25
CA PHE A 204 19.97 -3.49 -13.98
C PHE A 204 20.77 -2.96 -15.19
N ASP A 205 21.27 -1.73 -15.11
CA ASP A 205 22.04 -1.11 -16.19
C ASP A 205 23.53 -1.51 -16.19
N GLY A 206 24.04 -1.97 -15.04
CA GLY A 206 25.43 -2.37 -14.81
C GLY A 206 26.36 -1.22 -14.41
N HIS A 207 25.84 0.00 -14.27
CA HIS A 207 26.61 1.21 -13.97
C HIS A 207 26.20 1.88 -12.66
N ASN A 208 24.92 1.79 -12.29
CA ASN A 208 24.38 2.43 -11.09
C ASN A 208 24.02 1.42 -10.00
N ILE A 209 23.85 1.90 -8.76
CA ILE A 209 23.25 1.11 -7.68
C ILE A 209 21.79 0.87 -8.08
N PRO A 210 21.37 -0.39 -8.31
CA PRO A 210 20.04 -0.66 -8.83
C PRO A 210 18.97 -0.39 -7.77
N LEU A 211 17.85 0.18 -8.19
CA LEU A 211 16.68 0.35 -7.35
C LEU A 211 16.07 -1.03 -7.05
N LEU A 212 15.78 -1.29 -5.78
CA LEU A 212 15.20 -2.55 -5.27
C LEU A 212 15.98 -3.80 -5.72
N PRO A 213 17.24 -4.02 -5.31
CA PRO A 213 18.04 -5.17 -5.74
C PRO A 213 17.44 -6.54 -5.37
N LYS A 214 16.49 -6.59 -4.43
CA LYS A 214 15.81 -7.81 -3.96
C LYS A 214 14.45 -8.08 -4.59
N LEU A 215 14.02 -7.28 -5.57
CA LEU A 215 12.71 -7.41 -6.21
C LEU A 215 12.59 -8.73 -6.98
N GLU A 216 11.66 -9.59 -6.56
CA GLU A 216 11.37 -10.89 -7.18
C GLU A 216 10.07 -10.87 -7.99
N HIS A 217 9.10 -10.05 -7.58
CA HIS A 217 7.74 -10.04 -8.10
C HIS A 217 7.32 -8.61 -8.43
N LEU A 218 6.93 -8.37 -9.67
CA LEU A 218 6.46 -7.07 -10.14
C LEU A 218 5.07 -7.18 -10.76
N GLU A 219 4.12 -6.40 -10.28
CA GLU A 219 2.75 -6.34 -10.80
C GLU A 219 2.45 -4.92 -11.27
N LEU A 220 2.09 -4.79 -12.55
CA LEU A 220 1.82 -3.51 -13.20
C LEU A 220 0.47 -3.57 -13.90
N VAL A 221 -0.48 -2.79 -13.40
CA VAL A 221 -1.84 -2.72 -13.94
C VAL A 221 -2.17 -1.27 -14.24
N SER A 222 -2.59 -0.97 -15.48
CA SER A 222 -3.14 0.36 -15.81
C SER A 222 -4.52 0.27 -16.44
N GLY A 223 -5.42 1.16 -16.06
CA GLY A 223 -6.72 1.34 -16.70
C GLY A 223 -6.62 2.07 -18.04
N THR A 224 -5.51 2.75 -18.33
CA THR A 224 -5.26 3.44 -19.59
C THR A 224 -4.34 2.62 -20.51
N PRO A 225 -4.42 2.80 -21.84
CA PRO A 225 -3.45 2.22 -22.76
C PRO A 225 -2.02 2.64 -22.41
N TRP A 226 -1.09 1.71 -22.58
CA TRP A 226 0.33 1.93 -22.34
C TRP A 226 0.94 2.61 -23.58
N THR A 227 1.50 3.80 -23.42
CA THR A 227 2.27 4.48 -24.48
C THR A 227 3.74 4.50 -24.07
N ASP A 228 4.65 4.07 -24.96
CA ASP A 228 6.10 4.16 -24.81
C ASP A 228 6.74 3.38 -23.63
N VAL A 229 6.03 2.43 -23.01
CA VAL A 229 6.56 1.62 -21.89
C VAL A 229 6.96 0.19 -22.28
N GLU A 230 6.45 -0.36 -23.38
CA GLU A 230 6.68 -1.75 -23.80
C GLU A 230 8.18 -2.10 -23.88
N GLY A 231 8.96 -1.26 -24.56
CA GLY A 231 10.41 -1.45 -24.67
C GLY A 231 11.12 -1.37 -23.32
N ALA A 232 10.67 -0.50 -22.41
CA ALA A 232 11.25 -0.37 -21.08
C ALA A 232 10.93 -1.59 -20.20
N ILE A 233 9.74 -2.17 -20.31
CA ILE A 233 9.38 -3.42 -19.61
C ILE A 233 10.23 -4.58 -20.12
N MET A 234 10.42 -4.67 -21.43
CA MET A 234 11.29 -5.69 -22.01
C MET A 234 12.73 -5.56 -21.54
N GLN A 235 13.27 -4.34 -21.53
CA GLN A 235 14.62 -4.08 -21.00
C GLN A 235 14.73 -4.44 -19.52
N LEU A 236 13.73 -4.07 -18.72
CA LEU A 236 13.65 -4.43 -17.31
C LEU A 236 13.68 -5.96 -17.11
N ILE A 237 12.80 -6.69 -17.80
CA ILE A 237 12.73 -8.16 -17.72
C ILE A 237 14.06 -8.77 -18.17
N ARG A 238 14.58 -8.38 -19.34
CA ARG A 238 15.83 -8.91 -19.89
C ARG A 238 17.02 -8.68 -18.96
N SER A 239 17.08 -7.53 -18.29
CA SER A 239 18.18 -7.20 -17.38
C SER A 239 18.10 -7.91 -16.03
N ARG A 240 16.89 -8.20 -15.54
CA ARG A 240 16.66 -8.73 -14.18
C ARG A 240 16.32 -10.22 -14.12
N HIS A 241 15.90 -10.82 -15.22
CA HIS A 241 15.57 -12.24 -15.23
C HIS A 241 16.83 -13.09 -15.40
N GLY A 242 17.10 -13.99 -14.45
CA GLY A 242 18.34 -14.78 -14.43
C GLY A 242 18.49 -15.76 -15.61
N GLY A 243 17.39 -16.14 -16.28
CA GLY A 243 17.42 -16.97 -17.49
C GLY A 243 17.69 -16.18 -18.78
N SER A 244 17.78 -14.86 -18.72
CA SER A 244 18.04 -14.00 -19.89
C SER A 244 19.53 -13.95 -20.23
N THR A 245 19.87 -14.02 -21.51
CA THR A 245 21.23 -13.78 -22.01
C THR A 245 21.71 -12.34 -21.80
N SER A 246 20.78 -11.43 -21.56
CA SER A 246 21.03 -10.02 -21.27
C SER A 246 20.93 -9.69 -19.77
N TYR A 247 20.95 -10.70 -18.90
CA TYR A 247 20.93 -10.50 -17.45
C TYR A 247 22.16 -9.67 -17.00
N ARG A 248 21.92 -8.64 -16.18
CA ARG A 248 22.95 -7.71 -15.70
C ARG A 248 23.02 -7.59 -14.18
N GLY A 249 22.35 -8.49 -13.45
CA GLY A 249 22.36 -8.45 -11.99
C GLY A 249 23.70 -8.90 -11.41
N ARG A 250 24.09 -8.29 -10.29
CA ARG A 250 25.28 -8.66 -9.53
C ARG A 250 25.00 -9.91 -8.70
N ARG A 251 26.05 -10.49 -8.13
CA ARG A 251 25.95 -11.69 -7.26
C ARG A 251 25.03 -11.52 -6.06
N THR A 252 24.91 -10.29 -5.53
CA THR A 252 24.05 -9.97 -4.38
C THR A 252 22.61 -9.64 -4.75
N ASP A 253 22.35 -9.42 -6.04
CA ASP A 253 21.03 -9.04 -6.53
C ASP A 253 20.16 -10.30 -6.70
N THR A 254 18.85 -10.14 -6.58
CA THR A 254 17.89 -11.23 -6.70
C THR A 254 17.23 -11.19 -8.08
N PRO A 255 17.28 -12.30 -8.85
CA PRO A 255 16.63 -12.34 -10.15
C PRO A 255 15.12 -12.22 -10.06
N LEU A 256 14.52 -11.57 -11.06
CA LEU A 256 13.07 -11.45 -11.21
C LEU A 256 12.46 -12.83 -11.51
N LYS A 257 11.49 -13.24 -10.67
CA LYS A 257 10.82 -14.55 -10.72
C LYS A 257 9.46 -14.50 -11.40
N SER A 258 8.73 -13.40 -11.24
CA SER A 258 7.47 -13.20 -11.96
C SER A 258 7.17 -11.75 -12.28
N VAL A 259 6.44 -11.56 -13.36
CA VAL A 259 5.85 -10.28 -13.72
C VAL A 259 4.38 -10.49 -14.06
N THR A 260 3.53 -9.65 -13.49
CA THR A 260 2.10 -9.65 -13.77
C THR A 260 1.76 -8.36 -14.51
N LEU A 261 1.18 -8.48 -15.70
CA LEU A 261 0.85 -7.34 -16.57
C LEU A 261 -0.62 -7.38 -16.98
N ASN A 262 -1.16 -6.22 -17.31
CA ASN A 262 -2.53 -6.08 -17.78
C ASN A 262 -2.69 -6.43 -19.29
N TRP A 263 -3.75 -7.15 -19.66
CA TRP A 263 -3.94 -7.75 -21.00
C TRP A 263 -3.81 -6.82 -22.23
N PRO A 264 -4.28 -5.56 -22.25
CA PRO A 264 -4.14 -4.68 -23.42
C PRO A 264 -2.68 -4.38 -23.81
N VAL A 265 -1.75 -4.56 -22.87
CA VAL A 265 -0.30 -4.38 -23.04
C VAL A 265 0.30 -5.49 -23.91
N LEU A 266 -0.33 -6.66 -23.94
CA LEU A 266 0.22 -7.86 -24.56
C LEU A 266 -0.18 -8.03 -26.04
N CYS A 267 -0.93 -7.07 -26.60
CA CYS A 267 -1.48 -7.18 -27.96
C CYS A 267 -0.45 -7.00 -29.09
N THR A 268 0.82 -6.72 -28.82
CA THR A 268 1.89 -6.96 -29.80
C THR A 268 2.44 -8.38 -29.59
N LYS A 269 1.94 -9.33 -30.41
CA LYS A 269 2.35 -10.76 -30.42
C LYS A 269 3.88 -11.02 -30.26
N PRO A 270 4.81 -10.21 -30.82
CA PRO A 270 6.24 -10.47 -30.68
C PRO A 270 6.75 -10.29 -29.26
N VAL A 271 6.32 -9.23 -28.56
CA VAL A 271 6.83 -8.87 -27.24
C VAL A 271 6.44 -9.92 -26.20
N PHE A 272 5.17 -10.35 -26.20
CA PHE A 272 4.70 -11.36 -25.26
C PHE A 272 5.31 -12.75 -25.51
N GLN A 273 5.47 -13.14 -26.77
CA GLN A 273 6.17 -14.38 -27.11
C GLN A 273 7.62 -14.36 -26.64
N GLU A 274 8.28 -13.21 -26.79
CA GLU A 274 9.64 -13.02 -26.31
C GLU A 274 9.71 -13.00 -24.77
N MET A 275 8.76 -12.37 -24.08
CA MET A 275 8.71 -12.43 -22.62
C MET A 275 8.53 -13.89 -22.13
N ARG A 276 7.63 -14.66 -22.75
CA ARG A 276 7.41 -16.07 -22.40
C ARG A 276 8.64 -16.95 -22.71
N SER A 277 9.41 -16.65 -23.75
CA SER A 277 10.61 -17.43 -24.09
C SER A 277 11.74 -17.25 -23.09
N THR A 278 11.69 -16.23 -22.21
CA THR A 278 12.67 -16.05 -21.14
C THR A 278 12.59 -17.12 -20.04
N GLY A 279 11.45 -17.81 -19.88
CA GLY A 279 11.21 -18.75 -18.77
C GLY A 279 10.68 -18.07 -17.49
N LEU A 280 10.47 -16.75 -17.52
CA LEU A 280 9.82 -15.98 -16.46
C LEU A 280 8.33 -16.35 -16.34
N ARG A 281 7.82 -16.45 -15.10
CA ARG A 281 6.37 -16.62 -14.87
C ARG A 281 5.65 -15.30 -15.16
N ILE A 282 4.82 -15.30 -16.20
CA ILE A 282 4.05 -14.13 -16.61
C ILE A 282 2.57 -14.43 -16.41
N TRP A 283 1.93 -13.66 -15.53
CA TRP A 283 0.51 -13.79 -15.25
C TRP A 283 -0.27 -12.65 -15.92
N GLU A 284 -1.46 -12.99 -16.39
CA GLU A 284 -2.42 -12.05 -16.94
C GLU A 284 -3.43 -11.65 -15.86
N ILE A 285 -3.75 -10.36 -15.79
CA ILE A 285 -4.91 -9.88 -15.04
C ILE A 285 -6.05 -9.59 -16.01
N LEU A 286 -7.11 -10.40 -15.90
CA LEU A 286 -8.32 -10.25 -16.70
C LEU A 286 -9.10 -8.99 -16.27
N PRO A 287 -9.79 -8.29 -17.19
CA PRO A 287 -10.56 -7.08 -16.89
C PRO A 287 -11.55 -7.22 -15.72
N ALA A 288 -12.15 -8.41 -15.53
CA ALA A 288 -13.11 -8.69 -14.46
C ALA A 288 -12.49 -8.68 -13.05
N GLN A 289 -11.17 -8.89 -12.93
CA GLN A 289 -10.45 -8.84 -11.64
C GLN A 289 -10.12 -7.40 -11.21
N ARG A 290 -10.28 -6.40 -12.09
CA ARG A 290 -10.01 -4.98 -11.79
C ARG A 290 -11.04 -4.34 -10.84
N ILE A 291 -12.20 -4.97 -10.64
CA ILE A 291 -13.36 -4.39 -9.94
C ILE A 291 -13.50 -4.91 -8.50
N ILE A 292 -12.80 -5.99 -8.12
CA ILE A 292 -13.10 -6.77 -6.89
C ILE A 292 -11.96 -6.73 -5.82
N ARG A 293 -10.98 -5.82 -5.90
CA ARG A 293 -9.98 -5.64 -4.81
C ARG A 293 -9.96 -4.21 -4.29
#